data_AF-A0A961USB3-F1
#
_entry.id   AF-A0A961USB3-F1
#
_cell.length_a   1.000
_cell.length_b   1.000
_cell.length_c   1.000
_cell.angle_alpha   90.00
_cell.angle_beta   90.00
_cell.angle_gamma   90.00
#
_symmetry.space_group_name_H-M   'P 1'
#
loop_
_entity.id
_entity.type
_entity.pdbx_description
1 polymer ?
#
loop_
_entity_poly.entity_id
_entity_poly.type
_entity_poly.pdbx_seq_one_letter_code
_entity_poly.pdbx_strand_id
1 'polypeptide(L)'
;MSKLSILFASAFVAVSSCAVHAAELTAESITKAIDDVSNDETKLKAYCAMAAKMDEIGDDDKAAEAAGDEIDGYFKTLGPDFESAWSGAQEAPEDSPQAKAFEDAMTKLEEKCQK
;
A
#
# COMPACT_ATOMS: atom_id res chain seq x y z
N MET A 1 -62.81 -8.78 25.72
CA MET A 1 -62.01 -9.32 26.84
C MET A 1 -60.58 -9.48 26.34
N SER A 2 -59.73 -8.52 26.70
CA SER A 2 -58.36 -8.40 26.23
C SER A 2 -57.46 -9.52 26.78
N LYS A 3 -56.69 -10.16 25.90
CA LYS A 3 -55.52 -10.95 26.30
C LYS A 3 -54.27 -10.18 25.89
N LEU A 4 -53.64 -9.63 26.92
CA LEU A 4 -52.30 -9.06 26.91
C LEU A 4 -51.30 -10.20 26.68
N SER A 5 -50.42 -10.07 25.69
CA SER A 5 -49.21 -10.89 25.59
C SER A 5 -48.11 -10.01 25.04
N ILE A 6 -47.37 -9.43 25.97
CA ILE A 6 -46.08 -8.80 25.74
C ILE A 6 -45.10 -9.93 25.39
N LEU A 7 -44.51 -9.87 24.21
CA LEU A 7 -43.25 -10.55 23.92
C LEU A 7 -42.25 -9.48 23.47
N PHE A 8 -41.24 -9.29 24.31
CA PHE A 8 -40.00 -8.61 23.99
C PHE A 8 -39.35 -9.32 22.80
N ALA A 9 -39.13 -8.59 21.72
CA ALA A 9 -38.17 -8.98 20.69
C ALA A 9 -37.28 -7.77 20.42
N SER A 10 -36.14 -7.73 21.13
CA SER A 10 -35.06 -6.81 20.86
C SER A 10 -34.66 -6.94 19.40
N ALA A 11 -34.96 -5.92 18.60
CA ALA A 11 -34.42 -5.76 17.26
C ALA A 11 -32.92 -5.49 17.41
N PHE A 12 -32.12 -6.55 17.32
CA PHE A 12 -30.68 -6.46 17.14
C PHE A 12 -30.47 -5.79 15.78
N VAL A 13 -30.08 -4.52 15.80
CA VAL A 13 -29.60 -3.81 14.61
C VAL A 13 -28.29 -4.48 14.22
N ALA A 14 -28.38 -5.45 13.30
CA ALA A 14 -27.22 -5.90 12.55
C ALA A 14 -26.86 -4.78 11.57
N VAL A 15 -26.15 -3.76 12.07
CA VAL A 15 -25.22 -3.00 11.25
C VAL A 15 -24.26 -4.06 10.72
N SER A 16 -24.52 -4.50 9.50
CA SER A 16 -23.55 -5.16 8.67
C SER A 16 -22.54 -4.08 8.31
N SER A 17 -21.67 -3.74 9.26
CA SER A 17 -20.38 -3.16 8.95
C SER A 17 -19.74 -4.16 8.01
N CYS A 18 -19.71 -3.85 6.71
CA CYS A 18 -18.62 -4.33 5.89
C CYS A 18 -17.38 -3.96 6.69
N ALA A 19 -16.81 -4.98 7.35
CA ALA A 19 -15.42 -4.98 7.66
C ALA A 19 -14.76 -4.70 6.32
N VAL A 20 -14.40 -3.45 6.10
CA VAL A 20 -13.22 -3.13 5.33
C VAL A 20 -12.13 -3.82 6.13
N HIS A 21 -11.95 -5.11 5.87
CA HIS A 21 -10.68 -5.73 6.08
C HIS A 21 -9.77 -4.89 5.20
N ALA A 22 -9.05 -3.95 5.82
CA ALA A 22 -7.65 -3.76 5.44
C ALA A 22 -7.10 -5.18 5.46
N ALA A 23 -7.13 -5.85 4.30
CA ALA A 23 -6.55 -7.16 4.16
C ALA A 23 -5.09 -6.91 4.49
N GLU A 24 -4.65 -7.39 5.65
CA GLU A 24 -3.25 -7.28 6.03
C GLU A 24 -2.45 -7.85 4.87
N LEU A 25 -1.61 -7.02 4.24
CA LEU A 25 -0.87 -7.45 3.08
C LEU A 25 0.04 -8.58 3.51
N THR A 26 -0.16 -9.74 2.89
CA THR A 26 0.72 -10.88 3.08
C THR A 26 2.07 -10.59 2.42
N ALA A 27 3.13 -11.20 2.94
CA ALA A 27 4.45 -11.15 2.30
C ALA A 27 4.39 -11.52 0.81
N GLU A 28 3.59 -12.53 0.45
CA GLU A 28 3.40 -12.96 -0.94
C GLU A 28 2.75 -11.87 -1.80
N SER A 29 1.67 -11.23 -1.30
CA SER A 29 1.02 -10.14 -2.04
C SER A 29 1.91 -8.91 -2.21
N ILE A 30 2.78 -8.63 -1.24
CA ILE A 30 3.77 -7.55 -1.32
C ILE A 30 4.79 -7.83 -2.43
N THR A 31 5.39 -9.02 -2.41
CA THR A 31 6.35 -9.42 -3.45
C THR A 31 5.71 -9.36 -4.82
N LYS A 32 4.47 -9.86 -4.96
CA LYS A 32 3.75 -9.81 -6.22
C LYS A 32 3.50 -8.38 -6.72
N ALA A 33 3.07 -7.46 -5.86
CA ALA A 33 2.80 -6.08 -6.25
C ALA A 33 4.05 -5.38 -6.80
N ILE A 34 5.21 -5.63 -6.20
CA ILE A 34 6.50 -5.06 -6.61
C ILE A 34 7.04 -5.76 -7.88
N ASP A 35 6.86 -7.08 -8.00
CA ASP A 35 7.22 -7.82 -9.21
C ASP A 35 6.38 -7.36 -10.42
N ASP A 36 5.10 -7.05 -10.22
CA ASP A 36 4.22 -6.54 -11.27
C ASP A 36 4.70 -5.16 -11.80
N VAL A 37 5.30 -4.31 -10.94
CA VAL A 37 6.02 -3.10 -11.39
C VAL A 37 7.26 -3.45 -12.19
N SER A 38 8.04 -4.40 -11.69
CA SER A 38 9.31 -4.83 -12.29
C SER A 38 9.16 -5.50 -13.68
N ASN A 39 7.95 -5.99 -13.99
CA ASN A 39 7.63 -6.70 -15.23
C ASN A 39 6.87 -5.83 -16.24
N ASP A 40 6.47 -4.62 -15.87
CA ASP A 40 5.84 -3.63 -16.74
C ASP A 40 6.83 -2.50 -17.05
N GLU A 41 7.13 -2.29 -18.33
CA GLU A 41 8.13 -1.31 -18.76
C GLU A 41 7.75 0.14 -18.37
N THR A 42 6.45 0.46 -18.39
CA THR A 42 5.98 1.81 -18.04
C THR A 42 6.11 2.03 -16.54
N LYS A 43 5.70 1.04 -15.74
CA LYS A 43 5.81 1.10 -14.27
C LYS A 43 7.26 1.08 -13.81
N LEU A 44 8.10 0.25 -14.40
CA LEU A 44 9.53 0.22 -14.09
C LEU A 44 10.19 1.57 -14.37
N LYS A 45 9.90 2.20 -15.52
CA LYS A 45 10.42 3.55 -15.82
C LYS A 45 9.92 4.60 -14.81
N ALA A 46 8.64 4.55 -14.44
CA ALA A 46 8.08 5.45 -13.44
C ALA A 46 8.73 5.25 -12.07
N TYR A 47 8.96 4.00 -11.66
CA TYR A 47 9.64 3.68 -10.41
C TYR A 47 11.07 4.23 -10.41
N CYS A 48 11.85 4.00 -11.47
CA CYS A 48 13.22 4.48 -11.53
C CYS A 48 13.30 6.01 -11.52
N ALA A 49 12.35 6.70 -12.17
CA ALA A 49 12.25 8.16 -12.09
C ALA A 49 11.90 8.64 -10.68
N MET A 50 10.97 7.96 -10.00
CA MET A 50 10.63 8.23 -8.60
C MET A 50 11.82 8.05 -7.67
N ALA A 51 12.56 6.93 -7.80
CA ALA A 51 13.74 6.65 -6.99
C ALA A 51 14.83 7.71 -7.20
N ALA A 52 15.10 8.11 -8.45
CA ALA A 52 16.03 9.20 -8.75
C ALA A 52 15.57 10.54 -8.15
N LYS A 53 14.26 10.81 -8.18
CA LYS A 53 13.72 12.04 -7.60
C LYS A 53 13.84 12.07 -6.08
N MET A 54 13.58 10.94 -5.41
CA MET A 54 13.76 10.80 -3.97
C MET A 54 15.24 10.94 -3.56
N ASP A 55 16.18 10.41 -4.36
CA ASP A 55 17.62 10.60 -4.15
C ASP A 55 18.05 12.08 -4.33
N GLU A 56 17.50 12.78 -5.33
CA GLU A 56 17.73 14.22 -5.54
C GLU A 56 17.22 15.07 -4.37
N ILE A 57 16.07 14.70 -3.79
CA ILE A 57 15.45 15.39 -2.65
C ILE A 57 16.25 15.13 -1.36
N GLY A 58 16.67 13.89 -1.13
CA GLY A 58 17.34 13.47 0.10
C GLY A 58 16.49 13.71 1.35
N ASP A 59 17.13 14.19 2.43
CA ASP A 59 16.47 14.47 3.72
C ASP A 59 15.88 15.90 3.82
N ASP A 60 15.62 16.59 2.69
CA ASP A 60 15.02 17.93 2.69
C ASP A 60 13.50 17.85 2.65
N ASP A 61 12.88 17.95 3.83
CA ASP A 61 11.42 17.96 4.01
C ASP A 61 10.71 19.00 3.13
N LYS A 62 11.31 20.19 2.89
CA LYS A 62 10.67 21.23 2.05
C LYS A 62 10.73 20.87 0.58
N ALA A 63 11.83 20.26 0.14
CA ALA A 63 11.93 19.75 -1.22
C ALA A 63 10.99 18.57 -1.44
N ALA A 64 10.81 17.70 -0.44
CA ALA A 64 9.83 16.62 -0.46
C ALA A 64 8.40 17.15 -0.57
N GLU A 65 8.02 18.15 0.25
CA GLU A 65 6.72 18.82 0.16
C GLU A 65 6.49 19.45 -1.23
N ALA A 66 7.51 20.13 -1.78
CA ALA A 66 7.42 20.75 -3.10
C ALA A 66 7.31 19.73 -4.25
N ALA A 67 7.83 18.52 -4.06
CA ALA A 67 7.77 17.44 -5.03
C ALA A 67 6.56 16.51 -4.83
N GLY A 68 5.68 16.76 -3.84
CA GLY A 68 4.58 15.88 -3.48
C GLY A 68 3.69 15.49 -4.67
N ASP A 69 3.26 16.45 -5.49
CA ASP A 69 2.44 16.18 -6.68
C ASP A 69 3.15 15.29 -7.72
N GLU A 70 4.48 15.43 -7.84
CA GLU A 70 5.30 14.62 -8.75
C GLU A 70 5.42 13.18 -8.22
N ILE A 71 5.71 13.03 -6.92
CA ILE A 71 5.80 11.73 -6.24
C ILE A 71 4.46 10.99 -6.30
N ASP A 72 3.35 11.68 -6.02
CA ASP A 72 1.99 11.14 -6.14
C ASP A 72 1.68 10.70 -7.58
N GLY A 73 2.19 11.43 -8.57
CA GLY A 73 2.08 11.07 -9.99
C GLY A 73 2.77 9.74 -10.31
N TYR A 74 3.93 9.48 -9.71
CA TYR A 74 4.60 8.19 -9.84
C TYR A 74 3.78 7.07 -9.19
N PHE A 75 3.31 7.23 -7.94
CA PHE A 75 2.48 6.21 -7.27
C PHE A 75 1.22 5.84 -8.07
N LYS A 76 0.54 6.82 -8.67
CA LYS A 76 -0.60 6.56 -9.56
C LYS A 76 -0.23 5.71 -10.77
N THR A 77 0.97 5.89 -11.31
CA THR A 77 1.47 5.10 -12.45
C THR A 77 1.85 3.68 -12.03
N LEU A 78 2.48 3.54 -10.86
CA LEU A 78 2.87 2.25 -10.28
C LEU A 78 1.63 1.41 -9.92
N GLY A 79 0.58 2.08 -9.46
CA GLY A 79 -0.75 1.54 -9.25
C GLY A 79 -1.04 1.19 -7.79
N PRO A 80 -2.31 0.90 -7.47
CA PRO A 80 -2.80 0.80 -6.11
C PRO A 80 -2.21 -0.37 -5.33
N ASP A 81 -1.85 -1.48 -5.99
CA ASP A 81 -1.24 -2.63 -5.32
C ASP A 81 0.18 -2.29 -4.83
N PHE A 82 0.95 -1.54 -5.63
CA PHE A 82 2.27 -1.06 -5.24
C PHE A 82 2.17 -0.04 -4.11
N GLU A 83 1.25 0.92 -4.23
CA GLU A 83 1.00 1.93 -3.18
C GLU A 83 0.59 1.28 -1.85
N SER A 84 -0.26 0.26 -1.91
CA SER A 84 -0.65 -0.53 -0.73
C SER A 84 0.55 -1.27 -0.14
N ALA A 85 1.38 -1.93 -0.96
CA ALA A 85 2.60 -2.61 -0.51
C ALA A 85 3.60 -1.64 0.14
N TRP A 86 3.79 -0.47 -0.46
CA TRP A 86 4.62 0.61 0.07
C TRP A 86 4.11 1.10 1.42
N SER A 87 2.84 1.51 1.50
CA SER A 87 2.22 1.99 2.74
C SER A 87 2.24 0.93 3.83
N GLY A 88 1.89 -0.32 3.47
CA GLY A 88 1.86 -1.43 4.41
C GLY A 88 3.25 -1.76 4.97
N ALA A 89 4.31 -1.61 4.18
CA ALA A 89 5.68 -1.80 4.66
C ALA A 89 6.11 -0.72 5.66
N GLN A 90 5.70 0.53 5.46
CA GLN A 90 6.01 1.63 6.39
C GLN A 90 5.30 1.49 7.75
N GLU A 91 4.16 0.82 7.77
CA GLU A 91 3.40 0.54 8.99
C GLU A 91 3.78 -0.80 9.65
N ALA A 92 4.44 -1.69 8.90
CA ALA A 92 4.81 -3.01 9.39
C ALA A 92 5.98 -2.94 10.40
N PRO A 93 6.01 -3.83 11.41
CA PRO A 93 7.20 -3.99 12.24
C PRO A 93 8.43 -4.34 11.38
N GLU A 94 9.58 -3.73 11.68
CA GLU A 94 10.83 -3.94 10.91
C GLU A 94 11.23 -5.43 10.81
N ASP A 95 11.04 -6.21 11.88
CA ASP A 95 11.35 -7.64 11.91
C ASP A 95 10.24 -8.55 11.35
N SER A 96 9.21 -7.97 10.71
CA SER A 96 8.08 -8.74 10.18
C SER A 96 8.40 -9.44 8.85
N PRO A 97 7.72 -10.56 8.54
CA PRO A 97 7.80 -11.16 7.21
C PRO A 97 7.42 -10.19 6.07
N GLN A 98 6.53 -9.23 6.33
CA GLN A 98 6.09 -8.21 5.39
C GLN A 98 7.20 -7.22 5.06
N ALA A 99 7.84 -6.66 6.09
CA ALA A 99 8.98 -5.76 5.93
C ALA A 99 10.12 -6.44 5.15
N LYS A 100 10.47 -7.68 5.53
CA LYS A 100 11.50 -8.46 4.82
C LYS A 100 11.14 -8.70 3.34
N ALA A 101 9.89 -9.05 3.06
CA ALA A 101 9.43 -9.30 1.69
C ALA A 101 9.40 -8.02 0.84
N PHE A 102 9.06 -6.89 1.45
CA PHE A 102 9.13 -5.57 0.82
C PHE A 102 10.58 -5.23 0.48
N GLU A 103 11.49 -5.25 1.46
CA GLU A 103 12.92 -4.96 1.25
C GLU A 103 13.55 -5.81 0.16
N ASP A 104 13.32 -7.14 0.18
CA ASP A 104 13.89 -8.05 -0.81
C ASP A 104 13.35 -7.79 -2.22
N ALA A 105 12.07 -7.45 -2.34
CA ALA A 105 11.46 -7.17 -3.62
C ALA A 105 11.88 -5.79 -4.15
N MET A 106 11.95 -4.77 -3.29
CA MET A 106 12.43 -3.43 -3.62
C MET A 106 13.89 -3.46 -4.07
N THR A 107 14.75 -4.21 -3.37
CA THR A 107 16.16 -4.40 -3.77
C THR A 107 16.26 -4.93 -5.21
N LYS A 108 15.46 -5.95 -5.57
CA LYS A 108 15.44 -6.50 -6.94
C LYS A 108 14.88 -5.53 -7.96
N LEU A 109 13.88 -4.73 -7.57
CA LEU A 109 13.30 -3.71 -8.43
C LEU A 109 14.33 -2.59 -8.70
N GLU A 110 15.06 -2.14 -7.68
CA GLU A 110 16.15 -1.15 -7.81
C GLU A 110 17.28 -1.64 -8.71
N GLU A 111 17.65 -2.91 -8.63
CA GLU A 111 18.66 -3.52 -9.51
C GLU A 111 18.29 -3.44 -11.00
N LYS A 112 17.00 -3.32 -11.33
CA LYS A 112 16.52 -3.13 -12.70
C LYS A 112 16.58 -1.69 -13.18
N CYS A 113 16.76 -0.72 -12.28
CA CYS A 113 16.97 0.67 -12.66
C CYS A 113 18.39 0.85 -13.20
N GLN A 114 18.48 1.27 -14.46
CA GLN A 114 19.75 1.67 -15.05
C GLN A 114 20.20 2.96 -14.36
N LYS A 115 21.20 2.85 -13.49
CA LYS A 115 21.86 3.98 -12.83
C LYS A 115 22.75 4.75 -13.80
#